data_AF-A0A953DAY5-F1
#
_entry.id   AF-A0A953DAY5-F1
#
_cell.length_a   1.000
_cell.length_b   1.000
_cell.length_c   1.000
_cell.angle_alpha   90.00
_cell.angle_beta   90.00
_cell.angle_gamma   90.00
#
_symmetry.space_group_name_H-M   'P 1'
#
loop_
_entity.id
_entity.type
_entity.pdbx_description
1 polymer ?
#
loop_
_entity_poly.entity_id
_entity_poly.type
_entity_poly.pdbx_seq_one_letter_code
_entity_poly.pdbx_strand_id
1 'polypeptide(L)'
;MERPDEVVERPPENESPEHTEQGADGTEGFDLERIRELILAAHPDVVPDMITGTTFDELMASIEPARAAYARIAERIRSQPGNAPGIPAGQPGRQPSPAHVERLSASAKIAEGLRRRRG
;
A
#
# COMPACT_ATOMS: atom_id res chain seq x y z
N MET A 1 66.80 -43.30 -29.40
CA MET A 1 65.34 -43.27 -29.59
C MET A 1 64.77 -43.10 -28.19
N GLU A 2 64.14 -42.01 -27.76
CA GLU A 2 63.50 -40.83 -28.40
C GLU A 2 63.68 -39.60 -27.47
N ARG A 3 63.71 -38.40 -28.05
CA ARG A 3 63.17 -37.16 -27.45
C ARG A 3 61.95 -36.80 -28.31
N PRO A 4 60.86 -36.20 -27.78
CA PRO A 4 60.88 -34.76 -27.48
C PRO A 4 60.04 -34.29 -26.28
N ASP A 5 60.27 -33.01 -25.98
CA ASP A 5 59.53 -32.06 -25.16
C ASP A 5 58.00 -32.15 -25.32
N GLU A 6 57.24 -31.92 -24.23
CA GLU A 6 56.17 -30.91 -24.22
C GLU A 6 55.67 -30.67 -22.80
N VAL A 7 56.10 -29.54 -22.23
CA VAL A 7 55.40 -28.85 -21.15
C VAL A 7 54.09 -28.37 -21.76
N VAL A 8 53.00 -29.12 -21.55
CA VAL A 8 51.66 -28.62 -21.89
C VAL A 8 51.26 -27.64 -20.79
N GLU A 9 51.61 -26.37 -21.01
CA GLU A 9 50.87 -25.23 -20.48
C GLU A 9 49.39 -25.44 -20.82
N ARG A 10 48.60 -25.83 -19.82
CA ARG A 10 47.14 -25.70 -19.92
C ARG A 10 46.79 -24.25 -19.57
N PRO A 11 46.20 -23.48 -20.49
CA PRO A 11 45.67 -22.16 -20.18
C PRO A 11 44.50 -22.27 -19.20
N PRO A 12 44.20 -21.24 -18.39
CA PRO A 12 42.97 -21.18 -17.62
C PRO A 12 41.78 -20.96 -18.57
N GLU A 13 41.14 -22.04 -18.99
CA GLU A 13 39.86 -22.01 -19.70
C GLU A 13 38.72 -21.79 -18.69
N ASN A 14 38.28 -20.55 -18.56
CA ASN A 14 36.89 -20.12 -18.72
C ASN A 14 36.76 -18.73 -18.10
N GLU A 15 37.02 -17.75 -18.94
CA GLU A 15 36.44 -16.44 -18.84
C GLU A 15 34.92 -16.64 -18.69
N SER A 16 34.43 -16.40 -17.47
CA SER A 16 33.01 -16.12 -17.23
C SER A 16 32.55 -15.18 -18.32
N PRO A 17 31.46 -15.47 -19.06
CA PRO A 17 31.00 -14.55 -20.08
C PRO A 17 30.78 -13.21 -19.38
N GLU A 18 31.59 -12.23 -19.80
CA GLU A 18 31.40 -10.83 -19.48
C GLU A 18 29.92 -10.55 -19.67
N HIS A 19 29.23 -10.26 -18.57
CA HIS A 19 27.91 -9.65 -18.59
C HIS A 19 28.09 -8.36 -19.37
N THR A 20 27.90 -8.48 -20.67
CA THR A 20 27.85 -7.37 -21.58
C THR A 20 26.57 -6.65 -21.17
N GLU A 21 26.75 -5.63 -20.35
CA GLU A 21 25.78 -4.59 -20.07
C GLU A 21 25.48 -3.88 -21.41
N GLN A 22 24.69 -4.54 -22.26
CA GLN A 22 24.20 -3.99 -23.50
C GLN A 22 22.81 -3.42 -23.22
N GLY A 23 22.79 -2.10 -23.07
CA GLY A 23 21.61 -1.31 -22.78
C GLY A 23 20.44 -1.64 -23.70
N ALA A 24 19.35 -2.10 -23.10
CA ALA A 24 18.05 -2.17 -23.74
C ALA A 24 17.38 -0.79 -23.68
N ASP A 25 17.86 0.08 -24.57
CA ASP A 25 17.40 1.45 -24.67
C ASP A 25 16.10 1.50 -25.50
N GLY A 26 14.97 1.79 -24.84
CA GLY A 26 13.83 2.49 -25.46
C GLY A 26 12.53 1.72 -25.73
N THR A 27 12.49 0.39 -25.67
CA THR A 27 11.23 -0.39 -25.91
C THR A 27 10.74 -1.20 -24.71
N GLU A 28 11.62 -1.55 -23.76
CA GLU A 28 11.24 -2.35 -22.59
C GLU A 28 10.39 -1.58 -21.57
N GLY A 29 10.65 -0.28 -21.41
CA GLY A 29 9.91 0.56 -20.45
C GLY A 29 8.40 0.67 -20.74
N PHE A 30 7.99 0.60 -22.01
CA PHE A 30 6.57 0.64 -22.39
C PHE A 30 5.86 -0.68 -22.08
N ASP A 31 6.57 -1.80 -22.09
CA ASP A 31 5.99 -3.11 -21.83
C ASP A 31 5.83 -3.34 -20.32
N LEU A 32 6.78 -2.87 -19.50
CA LEU A 32 6.75 -3.04 -18.05
C LEU A 32 5.56 -2.34 -17.38
N GLU A 33 5.20 -1.13 -17.82
CA GLU A 33 4.02 -0.43 -17.28
C GLU A 33 2.74 -1.20 -17.64
N ARG A 34 2.65 -1.70 -18.87
CA ARG A 34 1.50 -2.51 -19.32
C ARG A 34 1.41 -3.82 -18.56
N ILE A 35 2.54 -4.46 -18.29
CA ILE A 35 2.64 -5.67 -17.47
C ILE A 35 2.21 -5.36 -16.04
N ARG A 36 2.62 -4.23 -15.45
CA ARG A 36 2.16 -3.79 -14.12
C ARG A 36 0.65 -3.64 -14.09
N GLU A 37 0.06 -2.97 -15.08
CA GLU A 37 -1.40 -2.84 -15.19
C GLU A 37 -2.11 -4.20 -15.27
N LEU A 38 -1.56 -5.14 -16.06
CA LEU A 38 -2.11 -6.50 -16.19
C LEU A 38 -2.01 -7.28 -14.88
N ILE A 39 -0.88 -7.17 -14.16
CA ILE A 39 -0.71 -7.79 -12.84
C ILE A 39 -1.77 -7.24 -11.88
N LEU A 40 -1.96 -5.93 -11.82
CA LEU A 40 -2.95 -5.30 -10.94
C LEU A 40 -4.39 -5.69 -11.31
N ALA A 41 -4.69 -5.88 -12.59
CA ALA A 41 -6.00 -6.35 -13.04
C ALA A 41 -6.24 -7.82 -12.71
N ALA A 42 -5.22 -8.67 -12.82
CA ALA A 42 -5.31 -10.11 -12.53
C ALA A 42 -5.29 -10.42 -11.03
N HIS A 43 -4.61 -9.59 -10.24
CA HIS A 43 -4.40 -9.78 -8.80
C HIS A 43 -4.98 -8.62 -7.99
N PRO A 44 -6.30 -8.59 -7.72
CA PRO A 44 -6.91 -7.57 -6.86
C PRO A 44 -6.54 -7.73 -5.37
N ASP A 45 -5.86 -8.82 -5.00
CA ASP A 45 -5.41 -9.16 -3.65
C ASP A 45 -3.95 -8.77 -3.38
N VAL A 46 -3.38 -7.83 -4.14
CA VAL A 46 -2.04 -7.27 -3.92
C VAL A 46 -2.10 -5.80 -3.56
N VAL A 47 -1.05 -5.30 -2.89
CA VAL A 47 -0.88 -3.87 -2.61
C VAL A 47 -0.24 -3.20 -3.84
N PRO A 48 -0.90 -2.26 -4.53
CA PRO A 48 -0.41 -1.70 -5.78
C PRO A 48 0.96 -1.03 -5.67
N ASP A 49 1.17 -0.27 -4.58
CA ASP A 49 2.42 0.45 -4.31
C ASP A 49 3.63 -0.48 -4.09
N MET A 50 3.39 -1.79 -3.91
CA MET A 50 4.45 -2.78 -3.74
C MET A 50 4.83 -3.50 -5.05
N ILE A 51 4.10 -3.27 -6.15
CA ILE A 51 4.43 -3.85 -7.46
C ILE A 51 5.47 -2.95 -8.16
N THR A 52 6.73 -3.15 -7.79
CA THR A 52 7.86 -2.33 -8.24
C THR A 52 8.92 -3.18 -8.94
N GLY A 53 9.60 -2.61 -9.91
CA GLY A 53 10.66 -3.28 -10.66
C GLY A 53 11.00 -2.51 -11.93
N THR A 54 12.24 -2.65 -12.36
CA THR A 54 12.79 -2.16 -13.64
C THR A 54 12.92 -3.28 -14.67
N THR A 55 12.69 -4.52 -14.26
CA THR A 55 12.66 -5.70 -15.14
C THR A 55 11.41 -6.54 -14.90
N PHE A 56 11.09 -7.43 -15.85
CA PHE A 56 9.98 -8.38 -15.71
C PHE A 56 10.15 -9.29 -14.49
N ASP A 57 11.36 -9.81 -14.28
CA ASP A 57 11.65 -10.71 -13.17
C ASP A 57 11.48 -10.02 -11.81
N GLU A 58 11.90 -8.76 -11.71
CA GLU A 58 11.67 -7.94 -10.52
C GLU A 58 10.18 -7.72 -10.25
N LEU A 59 9.39 -7.41 -11.29
CA LEU A 59 7.94 -7.27 -11.16
C LEU A 59 7.29 -8.57 -10.69
N MET A 60 7.65 -9.71 -11.27
CA MET A 60 7.10 -11.01 -10.87
C MET A 60 7.51 -11.38 -9.43
N ALA A 61 8.75 -11.11 -9.04
CA ALA A 61 9.23 -11.31 -7.67
C ALA A 61 8.52 -10.43 -6.65
N SER A 62 8.02 -9.25 -7.06
CA SER A 62 7.30 -8.31 -6.18
C SER A 62 5.88 -8.76 -5.80
N ILE A 63 5.27 -9.66 -6.59
CA ILE A 63 3.87 -10.08 -6.42
C ILE A 63 3.64 -10.77 -5.07
N GLU A 64 4.48 -11.75 -4.73
CA GLU A 64 4.29 -12.57 -3.52
C GLU A 64 4.42 -11.73 -2.23
N PRO A 65 5.46 -10.86 -2.07
CA PRO A 65 5.52 -9.91 -0.97
C PRO A 65 4.29 -8.97 -0.89
N ALA A 66 3.82 -8.46 -2.02
CA ALA A 66 2.66 -7.56 -2.09
C ALA A 66 1.37 -8.26 -1.64
N ARG A 67 1.18 -9.51 -2.06
CA ARG A 67 0.05 -10.35 -1.66
C ARG A 67 0.09 -10.69 -0.17
N ALA A 68 1.27 -11.05 0.34
CA ALA A 68 1.46 -11.33 1.76
C ALA A 68 1.20 -10.08 2.63
N ALA A 69 1.51 -8.88 2.14
CA ALA A 69 1.16 -7.64 2.82
C ALA A 69 -0.35 -7.41 2.85
N TYR A 70 -1.03 -7.58 1.71
CA TYR A 70 -2.50 -7.49 1.63
C TYR A 70 -3.18 -8.46 2.60
N ALA A 71 -2.78 -9.73 2.59
CA ALA A 71 -3.34 -10.75 3.48
C ALA A 71 -3.20 -10.38 4.97
N ARG A 72 -2.04 -9.85 5.37
CA ARG A 72 -1.80 -9.36 6.74
C ARG A 72 -2.71 -8.18 7.10
N ILE A 73 -2.91 -7.24 6.19
CA ILE A 73 -3.80 -6.08 6.41
C ILE A 73 -5.26 -6.55 6.50
N ALA A 74 -5.70 -7.38 5.57
CA ALA A 74 -7.04 -7.93 5.53
C ALA A 74 -7.37 -8.72 6.81
N GLU A 75 -6.43 -9.55 7.27
CA GLU A 75 -6.58 -10.29 8.52
C GLU A 75 -6.64 -9.36 9.73
N ARG A 76 -5.79 -8.34 9.78
CA ARG A 76 -5.82 -7.35 10.86
C ARG A 76 -7.16 -6.62 10.95
N ILE A 77 -7.74 -6.24 9.81
CA ILE A 77 -9.04 -5.56 9.75
C ILE A 77 -10.15 -6.52 10.19
N ARG A 78 -10.12 -7.79 9.75
CA ARG A 78 -11.11 -8.80 10.11
C ARG A 78 -11.05 -9.17 11.59
N SER A 79 -9.85 -9.35 12.12
CA SER A 79 -9.58 -9.73 13.51
C SER A 79 -9.68 -8.55 14.48
N GLN A 80 -9.97 -7.33 14.02
CA GLN A 80 -10.22 -6.18 14.90
C GLN A 80 -11.68 -6.19 15.36
N PRO A 81 -11.97 -6.54 16.64
CA PRO A 81 -13.31 -6.35 17.18
C PRO A 81 -13.55 -4.84 17.33
N GLY A 82 -14.38 -4.28 16.44
CA GLY A 82 -14.90 -2.92 16.60
C GLY A 82 -14.28 -1.84 15.71
N ASN A 83 -13.96 -2.11 14.45
CA ASN A 83 -13.62 -1.03 13.51
C ASN A 83 -14.86 -0.29 12.95
N ALA A 84 -15.78 0.07 13.84
CA ALA A 84 -16.34 1.39 13.78
C ALA A 84 -15.55 2.19 14.80
N PRO A 85 -14.79 3.25 14.44
CA PRO A 85 -14.62 4.30 15.42
C PRO A 85 -16.05 4.64 15.86
N GLY A 86 -16.36 4.35 17.12
CA GLY A 86 -17.56 4.86 17.75
C GLY A 86 -17.39 6.38 17.78
N ILE A 87 -17.55 7.04 16.62
CA ILE A 87 -17.94 8.42 16.56
C ILE A 87 -19.28 8.38 17.29
N PRO A 88 -19.38 8.92 18.51
CA PRO A 88 -20.67 9.03 19.15
C PRO A 88 -21.52 9.83 18.17
N ALA A 89 -22.59 9.22 17.67
CA ALA A 89 -23.44 9.80 16.64
C ALA A 89 -24.03 11.10 17.17
N GLY A 90 -23.33 12.21 16.93
CA GLY A 90 -23.62 13.51 17.50
C GLY A 90 -23.63 13.49 19.02
N GLN A 91 -22.59 14.04 19.67
CA GLN A 91 -22.87 14.67 20.96
C GLN A 91 -23.89 15.78 20.64
N PRO A 92 -25.17 15.68 21.03
CA PRO A 92 -26.11 16.76 20.79
C PRO A 92 -25.56 17.91 21.61
N GLY A 93 -25.20 19.02 20.95
CA GLY A 93 -24.57 20.17 21.62
C GLY A 93 -25.34 20.49 22.90
N ARG A 94 -24.63 20.55 24.05
CA ARG A 94 -25.16 20.68 25.42
C ARG A 94 -26.52 21.39 25.44
N GLN A 95 -27.61 20.62 25.34
CA GLN A 95 -28.93 21.19 25.57
C GLN A 95 -29.03 21.39 27.08
N PRO A 96 -29.38 22.59 27.57
CA PRO A 96 -29.67 22.75 28.98
C PRO A 96 -30.82 21.79 29.30
N SER A 97 -30.66 21.01 30.37
CA SER A 97 -31.64 19.99 30.72
C SER A 97 -33.03 20.62 30.88
N PRO A 98 -34.12 19.90 30.56
CA PRO A 98 -35.49 20.41 30.73
C PRO A 98 -35.74 20.94 32.15
N ALA A 99 -35.18 20.24 33.16
CA ALA A 99 -35.21 20.64 34.55
C ALA A 99 -34.53 21.99 34.84
N HIS A 100 -33.53 22.38 34.05
CA HIS A 100 -32.89 23.70 34.16
C HIS A 100 -33.79 24.79 33.58
N VAL A 101 -34.43 24.54 32.44
CA VAL A 101 -35.34 25.49 31.78
C VAL A 101 -36.56 25.75 32.66
N GLU A 102 -37.11 24.74 33.33
CA GLU A 102 -38.29 24.91 34.19
C GLU A 102 -38.06 25.85 35.37
N ARG A 103 -36.83 25.89 35.91
CA ARG A 103 -36.41 26.74 37.04
C ARG A 103 -36.10 28.18 36.62
N LEU A 104 -36.04 28.48 35.32
CA LEU A 104 -35.86 29.85 34.83
C LEU A 104 -37.12 30.67 35.08
N SER A 105 -36.92 31.97 35.34
CA SER A 105 -38.01 32.95 35.33
C SER A 105 -38.65 33.03 33.94
N ALA A 106 -39.88 33.55 33.87
CA ALA A 106 -40.60 33.69 32.60
C ALA A 106 -39.81 34.51 31.57
N SER A 107 -39.16 35.60 31.98
CA SER A 107 -38.32 36.43 31.11
C SER A 107 -37.09 35.68 30.60
N ALA A 108 -36.44 34.86 31.43
CA ALA A 108 -35.28 34.08 31.04
C ALA A 108 -35.62 32.93 30.07
N LYS A 109 -36.80 32.30 30.21
CA LYS A 109 -37.30 31.31 29.24
C LYS A 109 -37.49 31.91 27.85
N ILE A 110 -38.07 33.11 27.78
CA ILE A 110 -38.29 33.82 26.51
C ILE A 110 -36.94 34.17 25.85
N ALA A 111 -35.99 34.71 26.62
CA ALA A 111 -34.66 35.05 26.12
C ALA A 111 -33.91 33.82 25.57
N GLU A 112 -33.98 32.69 26.28
CA GLU A 112 -33.40 31.42 25.86
C GLU A 112 -34.04 30.89 24.57
N GLY A 113 -35.38 30.96 24.46
CA GLY A 113 -36.09 30.58 23.24
C GLY A 113 -35.74 31.45 22.03
N LEU A 114 -35.58 32.76 22.21
CA LEU A 114 -35.16 33.69 21.15
C LEU A 114 -33.72 33.45 20.69
N ARG A 115 -32.82 33.07 21.60
CA ARG A 115 -31.42 32.73 21.28
C ARG A 115 -31.34 31.49 20.39
N ARG A 116 -32.15 30.46 20.66
CA ARG A 116 -32.20 29.23 19.86
C ARG A 116 -32.77 29.40 18.46
N ARG A 117 -33.63 30.41 18.25
CA ARG A 117 -34.26 30.67 16.94
C ARG A 117 -33.34 31.45 15.97
N ARG A 118 -32.25 32.06 16.46
CA ARG A 118 -31.35 32.93 15.68
C ARG A 118 -30.00 32.29 15.33
N GLY A 119 -29.69 31.10 15.85
CA GLY A 119 -28.52 30.31 15.46
C GLY A 119 -28.93 29.20 14.52
#